data_AF-A0A968GWY8-F1
#
_entry.id   AF-A0A968GWY8-F1
#
_cell.length_a   1.000
_cell.length_b   1.000
_cell.length_c   1.000
_cell.angle_alpha   90.00
_cell.angle_beta   90.00
_cell.angle_gamma   90.00
#
_symmetry.space_group_name_H-M   'P 1'
#
loop_
_entity.id
_entity.type
_entity.pdbx_description
1 polymer ?
#
loop_
_entity_poly.entity_id
_entity_poly.type
_entity_poly.pdbx_seq_one_letter_code
_entity_poly.pdbx_strand_id
1 'polypeptide(L)'
;MTGDEARAAFRERLEARGHVVDNAREAVAILEAAFAEGALQRTPLLDQMLADLMVALEQDEGQKLGGKSAEAARFILRAIDRELERQAGT
;
A
#
# COMPACT_ATOMS: atom_id res chain seq x y z
N MET A 1 16.15 1.13 -6.72
CA MET A 1 15.53 -0.07 -6.09
C MET A 1 15.01 -0.98 -7.19
N THR A 2 15.13 -2.30 -7.09
CA THR A 2 14.52 -3.25 -8.05
C THR A 2 13.04 -3.51 -7.70
N GLY A 3 12.28 -4.07 -8.64
CA GLY A 3 10.87 -4.44 -8.40
C GLY A 3 10.70 -5.45 -7.26
N ASP A 4 11.61 -6.42 -7.13
CA ASP A 4 11.58 -7.39 -6.03
C ASP A 4 11.93 -6.77 -4.67
N GLU A 5 12.93 -5.88 -4.63
CA GLU A 5 13.24 -5.11 -3.42
C GLU A 5 12.07 -4.22 -2.98
N ALA A 6 11.39 -3.57 -3.93
CA ALA A 6 10.21 -2.75 -3.66
C ALA A 6 9.06 -3.58 -3.08
N ARG A 7 8.76 -4.75 -3.67
CA ARG A 7 7.74 -5.67 -3.16
C ARG A 7 8.08 -6.20 -1.77
N ALA A 8 9.35 -6.54 -1.52
CA ALA A 8 9.81 -7.00 -0.21
C ALA A 8 9.68 -5.91 0.86
N ALA A 9 10.12 -4.68 0.57
CA ALA A 9 9.99 -3.54 1.47
C ALA A 9 8.52 -3.18 1.75
N PHE A 10 7.66 -3.23 0.73
CA PHE A 10 6.22 -3.07 0.88
C PHE A 10 5.62 -4.12 1.83
N ARG A 11 5.94 -5.41 1.64
CA ARG A 11 5.48 -6.49 2.53
C ARG A 11 5.97 -6.31 3.96
N GLU A 12 7.19 -5.85 4.16
CA GLU A 12 7.72 -5.56 5.49
C GLU A 12 6.86 -4.53 6.22
N ARG A 13 6.43 -3.46 5.54
CA ARG A 13 5.52 -2.46 6.13
C ARG A 13 4.13 -3.03 6.40
N LEU A 14 3.62 -3.88 5.52
CA LEU A 14 2.34 -4.55 5.71
C LEU A 14 2.29 -5.44 6.97
N GLU A 15 3.41 -6.06 7.31
CA GLU A 15 3.55 -6.97 8.46
C GLU A 15 4.11 -6.29 9.72
N ALA A 16 4.56 -5.03 9.60
CA ALA A 16 5.10 -4.27 10.71
C ALA A 16 4.09 -4.15 11.86
N ARG A 17 4.59 -4.29 13.09
CA ARG A 17 3.82 -3.99 14.30
C ARG A 17 3.74 -2.48 14.48
N GLY A 18 2.65 -2.01 15.09
CA GLY A 18 2.49 -0.58 15.40
C GLY A 18 1.22 0.01 14.80
N HIS A 19 1.26 1.31 14.52
CA HIS A 19 0.15 2.08 13.98
C HIS A 19 -0.08 1.74 12.50
N VAL A 20 -1.27 1.20 12.21
CA VAL A 20 -1.62 0.74 10.85
C VAL A 20 -1.53 1.87 9.82
N VAL A 21 -1.92 3.09 10.20
CA VAL A 21 -1.89 4.26 9.32
C VAL A 21 -0.47 4.67 8.98
N ASP A 22 0.43 4.73 9.96
CA ASP A 22 1.84 5.07 9.72
C ASP A 22 2.50 4.02 8.81
N ASN A 23 2.27 2.74 9.10
CA ASN A 23 2.77 1.64 8.27
C ASN A 23 2.22 1.72 6.83
N ALA A 24 0.94 2.06 6.66
CA ALA A 24 0.31 2.22 5.36
C ALA A 24 0.91 3.40 4.57
N ARG A 25 1.19 4.53 5.23
CA ARG A 25 1.84 5.70 4.62
C ARG A 25 3.24 5.39 4.14
N GLU A 26 4.02 4.69 4.96
CA GLU A 26 5.35 4.23 4.56
C GLU A 26 5.27 3.25 3.39
N ALA A 27 4.30 2.33 3.40
CA ALA A 27 4.06 1.39 2.30
C ALA A 27 3.73 2.13 0.99
N VAL A 28 2.88 3.16 1.03
CA VAL A 28 2.57 4.01 -0.14
C VAL A 28 3.82 4.74 -0.63
N ALA A 29 4.63 5.30 0.27
CA ALA A 29 5.86 5.99 -0.12
C ALA A 29 6.84 5.06 -0.86
N ILE A 30 6.96 3.80 -0.43
CA ILE A 30 7.78 2.78 -1.11
C ILE A 30 7.24 2.53 -2.53
N LEU A 31 5.93 2.37 -2.68
CA LEU A 31 5.31 2.12 -3.98
C LEU A 31 5.48 3.31 -4.93
N GLU A 32 5.23 4.53 -4.46
CA GLU A 32 5.38 5.75 -5.26
C GLU A 32 6.84 5.93 -5.73
N ALA A 33 7.83 5.68 -4.88
CA ALA A 33 9.24 5.68 -5.28
C ALA A 33 9.52 4.61 -6.36
N ALA A 34 9.02 3.39 -6.17
CA ALA A 34 9.19 2.29 -7.12
C ALA A 34 8.53 2.58 -8.49
N PHE A 35 7.36 3.23 -8.51
CA PHE A 35 6.72 3.65 -9.75
C PHE A 35 7.49 4.77 -10.44
N ALA A 36 7.97 5.77 -9.67
CA ALA A 36 8.75 6.88 -10.23
C ALA A 36 10.08 6.42 -10.83
N GLU A 37 10.71 5.40 -10.23
CA GLU A 37 11.93 4.76 -10.74
C GLU A 37 11.67 3.80 -11.91
N GLY A 38 10.40 3.47 -12.21
CA GLY A 38 10.02 2.48 -13.22
C GLY A 38 10.29 1.02 -12.79
N ALA A 39 10.58 0.79 -11.51
CA ALA A 39 10.83 -0.54 -10.96
C ALA A 39 9.55 -1.38 -10.82
N LEU A 40 8.40 -0.71 -10.67
CA LEU A 40 7.06 -1.31 -10.70
C LEU A 40 6.20 -0.64 -11.78
N GLN A 41 5.24 -1.38 -12.33
CA GLN A 41 4.30 -0.84 -13.29
C GLN A 41 3.07 -0.28 -12.57
N ARG A 42 2.84 1.03 -12.74
CA ARG A 42 1.62 1.68 -12.26
C ARG A 42 0.48 1.38 -13.22
N THR A 43 -0.48 0.56 -12.80
CA THR A 43 -1.65 0.19 -13.59
C THR A 43 -2.89 0.98 -13.13
N PRO A 44 -3.92 1.16 -13.99
CA PRO A 44 -5.15 1.82 -13.57
C PRO A 44 -5.82 1.18 -12.35
N LEU A 45 -5.67 -0.14 -12.19
CA LEU A 45 -6.18 -0.87 -11.03
C LEU A 45 -5.41 -0.51 -9.75
N LEU A 46 -4.08 -0.44 -9.82
CA LEU A 46 -3.26 0.01 -8.69
C LEU A 46 -3.56 1.46 -8.31
N ASP A 47 -3.76 2.34 -9.29
CA ASP A 47 -4.16 3.73 -9.04
C ASP A 47 -5.48 3.83 -8.28
N GLN A 48 -6.49 3.04 -8.67
CA GLN A 48 -7.77 3.01 -7.96
C GLN A 48 -7.60 2.52 -6.52
N MET A 49 -6.84 1.43 -6.30
CA MET A 49 -6.59 0.91 -4.96
C MET A 49 -5.84 1.92 -4.08
N LEU A 50 -4.86 2.64 -4.65
CA LEU A 50 -4.12 3.68 -3.92
C LEU A 50 -5.03 4.87 -3.57
N ALA A 51 -5.92 5.28 -4.48
CA ALA A 51 -6.91 6.32 -4.19
C ALA A 51 -7.86 5.91 -3.05
N ASP A 52 -8.38 4.68 -3.08
CA ASP A 52 -9.25 4.15 -2.01
C ASP A 52 -8.50 4.06 -0.67
N LEU A 53 -7.22 3.68 -0.71
CA LEU A 53 -6.36 3.67 0.47
C LEU A 53 -6.20 5.07 1.05
N MET A 54 -5.92 6.08 0.23
CA MET A 54 -5.75 7.46 0.70
C MET A 54 -7.02 7.96 1.43
N VAL A 55 -8.20 7.70 0.87
CA VAL A 55 -9.48 8.03 1.52
C VAL A 55 -9.62 7.33 2.88
N ALA A 56 -9.24 6.05 2.97
CA ALA A 56 -9.30 5.30 4.22
C ALA A 56 -8.33 5.88 5.28
N LEU A 57 -7.16 6.37 4.86
CA LEU A 57 -6.17 6.97 5.76
C LEU A 57 -6.60 8.38 6.24
N GLU A 58 -7.19 9.20 5.38
CA GLU A 58 -7.71 10.52 5.75
C GLU A 58 -8.87 10.43 6.77
N GLN A 59 -9.70 9.39 6.66
CA GLN A 59 -10.80 9.15 7.60
C GLN A 59 -10.32 8.82 9.03
N ASP A 60 -9.14 8.22 9.19
CA ASP A 60 -8.55 7.94 10.50
C ASP A 60 -7.94 9.19 11.15
N GLU A 61 -7.39 10.13 10.36
CA GLU A 61 -6.88 11.41 10.87
C GLU A 61 -7.98 12.36 11.35
N GLY A 62 -9.17 12.31 10.73
CA GLY A 62 -10.29 13.21 11.04
C GLY A 62 -11.26 12.70 12.11
N GLN A 63 -11.26 11.39 12.41
CA GLN A 63 -12.14 10.80 13.41
C GLN A 63 -11.42 9.70 14.18
N LYS A 64 -11.69 9.57 15.48
CA LYS A 64 -11.36 8.37 16.28
C LYS A 64 -12.20 7.16 15.82
N LEU A 65 -12.19 6.82 14.53
CA LEU A 65 -12.78 5.61 13.96
C LEU A 65 -11.85 4.43 14.23
N GLY A 66 -11.54 4.20 15.51
CA GLY A 66 -10.71 3.09 15.95
C GLY A 66 -11.34 1.78 15.51
N GLY A 67 -10.80 1.16 14.46
CA GLY A 67 -11.18 -0.15 13.94
C GLY A 67 -11.40 -0.18 12.44
N LYS A 68 -12.45 0.49 11.94
CA LYS A 68 -12.93 0.30 10.56
C LYS A 68 -11.98 0.83 9.49
N SER A 69 -11.41 2.01 9.68
CA SER A 69 -10.48 2.62 8.72
C SER A 69 -9.17 1.82 8.65
N ALA A 70 -8.67 1.35 9.80
CA ALA A 70 -7.51 0.48 9.87
C ALA A 70 -7.74 -0.90 9.22
N GLU A 71 -8.92 -1.50 9.38
CA GLU A 71 -9.28 -2.74 8.70
C GLU A 71 -9.39 -2.54 7.17
N ALA A 72 -9.98 -1.44 6.72
CA ALA A 72 -10.03 -1.09 5.30
C ALA A 72 -8.63 -0.92 4.70
N ALA A 73 -7.74 -0.18 5.38
CA ALA A 73 -6.36 -0.01 4.94
C ALA A 73 -5.63 -1.36 4.80
N ARG A 74 -5.78 -2.27 5.78
CA ARG A 74 -5.19 -3.62 5.71
C ARG A 74 -5.73 -4.42 4.53
N PHE A 75 -7.04 -4.37 4.28
CA PHE A 75 -7.66 -5.08 3.18
C PHE A 75 -7.14 -4.58 1.83
N ILE A 76 -7.08 -3.25 1.65
CA ILE A 76 -6.60 -2.63 0.41
C ILE A 76 -5.12 -2.92 0.18
N LEU A 77 -4.27 -2.80 1.21
CA LEU A 77 -2.84 -3.13 1.11
C LEU A 77 -2.61 -4.61 0.71
N ARG A 78 -3.42 -5.53 1.23
CA ARG A 78 -3.37 -6.95 0.82
C ARG A 78 -3.83 -7.16 -0.62
N ALA A 79 -4.75 -6.35 -1.13
CA ALA A 79 -5.16 -6.39 -2.54
C ALA A 79 -4.02 -5.88 -3.45
N ILE A 80 -3.34 -4.82 -3.04
CA ILE A 80 -2.16 -4.27 -3.74
C ILE A 80 -1.03 -5.32 -3.77
N ASP A 81 -0.72 -5.98 -2.65
CA ASP A 81 0.29 -7.05 -2.59
C ASP A 81 0.05 -8.12 -3.67
N ARG A 82 -1.19 -8.63 -3.74
CA ARG A 82 -1.60 -9.65 -4.71
C ARG A 82 -1.54 -9.18 -6.15
N GLU A 83 -1.84 -7.91 -6.40
CA GLU A 83 -1.70 -7.30 -7.73
C GLU A 83 -0.24 -7.24 -8.15
N LEU A 84 0.65 -6.82 -7.25
CA LEU A 84 2.09 -6.74 -7.51
C LEU A 84 2.71 -8.12 -7.74
N GLU A 85 2.26 -9.15 -7.01
CA GLU A 85 2.67 -10.54 -7.26
C GLU A 85 2.21 -11.04 -8.64
N ARG A 86 1.00 -10.67 -9.08
CA ARG A 86 0.49 -11.05 -10.40
C ARG A 86 1.35 -10.48 -11.53
N GLN A 87 1.75 -9.21 -11.40
CA GLN A 87 2.64 -8.56 -12.37
C GLN A 87 4.03 -9.19 -12.43
N ALA A 88 4.51 -9.78 -11.33
CA ALA A 88 5.82 -10.45 -11.29
C ALA A 88 5.84 -11.80 -12.03
N GLY A 89 4.68 -12.45 -12.15
CA GLY A 89 4.53 -13.76 -12.80
C GLY A 89 4.10 -13.71 -14.27
N THR A 90 4.06 -12.51 -14.87
CA THR A 90 3.73 -12.30 -16.30
C THR A 90 4.97 -11.94 -17.09
#